data_AF-A0A3B5R3P4-F1
#
_entry.id   AF-A0A3B5R3P4-F1
#
_cell.length_a   1.000
_cell.length_b   1.000
_cell.length_c   1.000
_cell.angle_alpha   90.00
_cell.angle_beta   90.00
_cell.angle_gamma   90.00
#
_symmetry.space_group_name_H-M   'P 1'
#
loop_
_entity.id
_entity.type
_entity.pdbx_description
1 polymer ?
#
loop_
_entity_poly.entity_id
_entity_poly.type
_entity_poly.pdbx_seq_one_letter_code
_entity_poly.pdbx_strand_id
1 'polypeptide(L)'
;MTREEAEKHHFFEHFKTALDCDDLRNQKIKAANNKSLKALKVFTEVLGYLKDDALETIKAQAKEGEFTASDFTWVLTIPAFWGHPAKRFMTDSATQAGLVTKGTKGKLMVVLESEAALTWCLKLQSDGFITQNHSRDSQDQPAGAAEPDTSCNDPARSQEAVQFTVKPEETKVLLETQRDGKRYLVVDCGAYSHFTVHEVLEGGAMKKLHNDSRYYLGGRNVDEKFKQFLREIFSYEVWREYEEKFPKEVQKMMYDFTRLKHLGEDIQISCPGNLVMLAQKKKEIKTFFDSVEGASWDDGSIRISREKLKSFYDKSLQGITGKLREILNKDFNIGYIVLVGGFAESQILHQNITDQFGPQYKVLCPLRPQEAILKGAVELGRNPKLVES
;
A
#
# COMPACT_ATOMS: atom_id res chain seq x y z
N MET A 1 -7.64 21.73 -12.88
CA MET A 1 -7.76 22.36 -11.55
C MET A 1 -6.82 23.55 -11.36
N THR A 2 -7.10 24.69 -11.98
CA THR A 2 -6.48 25.98 -11.62
C THR A 2 -6.70 26.31 -10.13
N ARG A 3 -6.01 27.31 -9.57
CA ARG A 3 -6.21 27.76 -8.18
C ARG A 3 -7.68 28.09 -7.88
N GLU A 4 -8.36 28.76 -8.80
CA GLU A 4 -9.80 29.08 -8.70
C GLU A 4 -10.69 27.83 -8.74
N GLU A 5 -10.35 26.82 -9.54
CA GLU A 5 -11.08 25.55 -9.54
C GLU A 5 -10.84 24.75 -8.25
N ALA A 6 -9.64 24.83 -7.66
CA ALA A 6 -9.30 24.19 -6.38
C ALA A 6 -10.03 24.83 -5.19
N GLU A 7 -10.34 26.12 -5.25
CA GLU A 7 -11.13 26.81 -4.22
C GLU A 7 -12.62 26.40 -4.25
N LYS A 8 -13.13 26.02 -5.43
CA LYS A 8 -14.51 25.53 -5.63
C LYS A 8 -14.72 24.10 -5.14
N HIS A 9 -13.70 23.24 -5.25
CA HIS A 9 -13.80 21.82 -4.88
C HIS A 9 -13.28 21.56 -3.46
N HIS A 10 -13.86 20.57 -2.79
CA HIS A 10 -13.40 20.12 -1.48
C HIS A 10 -12.51 18.88 -1.64
N PHE A 11 -11.21 19.05 -1.47
CA PHE A 11 -10.26 17.95 -1.51
C PHE A 11 -9.91 17.48 -0.08
N PHE A 12 -10.22 16.22 0.21
CA PHE A 12 -9.98 15.60 1.51
C PHE A 12 -8.89 14.53 1.39
N GLU A 13 -7.70 14.82 1.89
CA GLU A 13 -6.63 13.83 1.97
C GLU A 13 -6.70 13.05 3.28
N HIS A 14 -6.38 11.75 3.19
CA HIS A 14 -6.16 10.89 4.36
C HIS A 14 -7.35 10.85 5.34
N PHE A 15 -8.56 11.08 4.83
CA PHE A 15 -9.78 11.23 5.62
C PHE A 15 -10.10 10.02 6.52
N LYS A 16 -9.58 8.82 6.21
CA LYS A 16 -9.66 7.63 7.09
C LYS A 16 -9.11 7.87 8.49
N THR A 17 -8.11 8.75 8.66
CA THR A 17 -7.55 9.06 9.99
C THR A 17 -8.53 9.82 10.89
N ALA A 18 -9.61 10.38 10.32
CA ALA A 18 -10.66 11.02 11.12
C ALA A 18 -11.42 10.02 12.02
N LEU A 19 -11.32 8.71 11.76
CA LEU A 19 -11.92 7.68 12.62
C LEU A 19 -11.05 7.27 13.80
N ASP A 20 -9.86 7.86 13.94
CA ASP A 20 -8.98 7.66 15.09
C ASP A 20 -9.35 8.67 16.22
N CYS A 21 -10.65 8.80 16.53
CA CYS A 21 -11.22 9.76 17.48
C CYS A 21 -12.36 9.11 18.28
N ASP A 22 -12.56 9.56 19.52
CA ASP A 22 -13.61 9.03 20.41
C ASP A 22 -15.02 9.52 20.02
N ASP A 23 -15.17 10.77 19.55
CA ASP A 23 -16.47 11.32 19.10
C ASP A 23 -16.61 11.29 17.57
N LEU A 24 -16.95 10.12 17.05
CA LEU A 24 -17.22 9.93 15.61
C LEU A 24 -18.52 10.61 15.13
N ARG A 25 -19.46 10.95 16.02
CA ARG A 25 -20.78 11.47 15.63
C ARG A 25 -20.69 12.92 15.14
N ASN A 26 -19.85 13.72 15.78
CA ASN A 26 -19.66 15.13 15.43
C ASN A 26 -18.37 15.40 14.66
N GLN A 27 -17.57 14.36 14.38
CA GLN A 27 -16.30 14.49 13.70
C GLN A 27 -16.45 15.22 12.36
N LYS A 28 -15.59 16.23 12.16
CA LYS A 28 -15.47 16.97 10.91
C LYS A 28 -14.08 16.76 10.30
N ILE A 29 -14.03 16.77 8.98
CA ILE A 29 -12.80 16.67 8.19
C ILE A 29 -12.63 17.98 7.46
N LYS A 30 -11.42 18.54 7.54
CA LYS A 30 -11.05 19.79 6.89
C LYS A 30 -10.47 19.48 5.51
N ALA A 31 -11.00 20.14 4.47
CA ALA A 31 -10.49 20.07 3.11
C ALA A 31 -9.30 21.01 2.91
N ALA A 32 -8.56 20.82 1.82
CA ALA A 32 -7.43 21.67 1.42
C ALA A 32 -7.80 23.15 1.28
N ASN A 33 -9.05 23.47 0.91
CA ASN A 33 -9.56 24.84 0.84
C ASN A 33 -10.03 25.40 2.21
N ASN A 34 -9.62 24.78 3.32
CA ASN A 34 -9.98 25.13 4.69
C ASN A 34 -11.45 24.98 5.09
N LYS A 35 -12.33 24.55 4.18
CA LYS A 35 -13.74 24.25 4.50
C LYS A 35 -13.84 22.87 5.17
N SER A 36 -14.86 22.66 5.99
CA SER A 36 -15.04 21.40 6.74
C SER A 36 -16.38 20.74 6.46
N LEU A 37 -16.38 19.41 6.31
CA LEU A 37 -17.59 18.58 6.22
C LEU A 37 -17.64 17.56 7.35
N LYS A 38 -18.82 17.04 7.67
CA LYS A 38 -18.95 15.91 8.59
C LYS A 38 -18.25 14.69 7.99
N ALA A 39 -17.49 13.96 8.82
CA ALA A 39 -16.82 12.73 8.39
C ALA A 39 -17.82 11.77 7.75
N LEU A 40 -18.98 11.58 8.37
CA LEU A 40 -20.03 10.70 7.85
C LEU A 40 -20.41 11.03 6.39
N LYS A 41 -20.54 12.32 6.06
CA LYS A 41 -20.84 12.75 4.67
C LYS A 41 -19.70 12.36 3.73
N VAL A 42 -18.45 12.64 4.10
CA VAL A 42 -17.28 12.31 3.26
C VAL A 42 -17.21 10.80 2.98
N PHE A 43 -17.36 9.96 4.00
CA PHE A 43 -17.34 8.50 3.84
C PHE A 43 -18.53 7.98 3.03
N THR A 44 -19.73 8.52 3.24
CA THR A 44 -20.92 8.16 2.47
C THR A 44 -20.75 8.49 0.98
N GLU A 45 -20.23 9.66 0.63
CA GLU A 45 -19.98 10.03 -0.78
C GLU A 45 -18.94 9.12 -1.43
N VAL A 46 -17.84 8.81 -0.72
CA VAL A 46 -16.80 7.91 -1.24
C VAL A 46 -17.33 6.50 -1.46
N LEU A 47 -18.06 5.94 -0.49
CA LEU A 47 -18.66 4.61 -0.65
C LEU A 47 -19.75 4.59 -1.72
N GLY A 48 -20.53 5.66 -1.84
CA GLY A 48 -21.54 5.82 -2.88
C GLY A 48 -20.92 5.78 -4.27
N TYR A 49 -19.88 6.59 -4.49
CA TYR A 49 -19.11 6.61 -5.73
C TYR A 49 -18.52 5.24 -6.06
N LEU A 50 -17.83 4.58 -5.12
CA LEU A 50 -17.24 3.25 -5.35
C LEU A 50 -18.29 2.19 -5.70
N LYS A 51 -19.47 2.26 -5.06
CA LYS A 51 -20.58 1.36 -5.35
C LYS A 51 -21.15 1.63 -6.75
N ASP A 52 -21.35 2.88 -7.13
CA ASP A 52 -21.87 3.25 -8.45
C ASP A 52 -20.88 2.87 -9.56
N ASP A 53 -19.59 3.19 -9.40
CA ASP A 53 -18.50 2.83 -10.32
C ASP A 53 -18.35 1.31 -10.50
N ALA A 54 -18.44 0.54 -9.40
CA ALA A 54 -18.44 -0.92 -9.46
C ALA A 54 -19.65 -1.47 -10.23
N LEU A 55 -20.86 -0.92 -10.00
CA LEU A 55 -22.06 -1.35 -10.70
C LEU A 55 -22.01 -1.00 -12.19
N GLU A 56 -21.50 0.18 -12.55
CA GLU A 56 -21.28 0.58 -13.95
C GLU A 56 -20.28 -0.34 -14.64
N THR A 57 -19.17 -0.65 -13.97
CA THR A 57 -18.16 -1.58 -14.48
C THR A 57 -18.74 -2.98 -14.70
N ILE A 58 -19.51 -3.50 -13.76
CA ILE A 58 -20.17 -4.81 -13.89
C ILE A 58 -21.17 -4.79 -15.05
N LYS A 59 -21.99 -3.75 -15.17
CA LYS A 59 -22.97 -3.62 -16.28
C LYS A 59 -22.28 -3.57 -17.64
N ALA A 60 -21.14 -2.88 -17.74
CA ALA A 60 -20.37 -2.81 -18.98
C ALA A 60 -19.75 -4.16 -19.39
N GLN A 61 -19.47 -5.04 -18.41
CA GLN A 61 -18.85 -6.35 -18.64
C GLN A 61 -19.87 -7.50 -18.72
N ALA A 62 -21.04 -7.34 -18.11
CA ALA A 62 -22.10 -8.33 -18.14
C ALA A 62 -22.78 -8.33 -19.51
N LYS A 63 -22.88 -9.52 -20.14
CA LYS A 63 -23.58 -9.66 -21.43
C LYS A 63 -25.09 -9.47 -21.31
N GLU A 64 -25.67 -9.85 -20.17
CA GLU A 64 -27.10 -9.75 -19.87
C GLU A 64 -27.31 -9.52 -18.36
N GLY A 65 -28.43 -8.86 -18.02
CA GLY A 65 -28.88 -8.66 -16.64
C GLY A 65 -28.84 -7.20 -16.17
N GLU A 66 -29.87 -6.79 -15.43
CA GLU A 66 -29.85 -5.54 -14.67
C GLU A 66 -29.44 -5.84 -13.24
N PHE A 67 -28.28 -5.30 -12.83
CA PHE A 67 -27.76 -5.47 -11.48
C PHE A 67 -27.97 -4.20 -10.66
N THR A 68 -28.43 -4.40 -9.43
CA THR A 68 -28.60 -3.39 -8.39
C THR A 68 -27.67 -3.69 -7.21
N ALA A 69 -27.46 -2.71 -6.33
CA ALA A 69 -26.66 -2.92 -5.12
C ALA A 69 -27.18 -4.07 -4.23
N SER A 70 -28.48 -4.35 -4.27
CA SER A 70 -29.12 -5.41 -3.49
C SER A 70 -28.77 -6.82 -3.98
N ASP A 71 -28.22 -6.97 -5.18
CA ASP A 71 -27.87 -8.27 -5.75
C ASP A 71 -26.53 -8.79 -5.19
N PHE A 72 -25.68 -7.90 -4.69
CA PHE A 72 -24.33 -8.23 -4.24
C PHE A 72 -24.20 -8.34 -2.72
N THR A 73 -23.24 -9.16 -2.28
CA THR A 73 -22.67 -9.09 -0.94
C THR A 73 -21.52 -8.10 -0.95
N TRP A 74 -21.63 -7.06 -0.15
CA TRP A 74 -20.61 -6.02 0.01
C TRP A 74 -19.70 -6.37 1.18
N VAL A 75 -18.39 -6.36 0.95
CA VAL A 75 -17.39 -6.62 1.98
C VAL A 75 -16.58 -5.36 2.22
N LEU A 76 -16.68 -4.81 3.43
CA LEU A 76 -15.88 -3.67 3.87
C LEU A 76 -14.72 -4.16 4.73
N THR A 77 -13.51 -3.86 4.29
CA THR A 77 -12.29 -4.16 5.05
C THR A 77 -11.97 -3.01 5.99
N ILE A 78 -11.63 -3.32 7.23
CA ILE A 78 -11.23 -2.34 8.24
C ILE A 78 -9.94 -2.74 8.96
N PRO A 79 -9.13 -1.78 9.45
CA PRO A 79 -7.94 -2.11 10.22
C PRO A 79 -8.27 -2.81 11.54
N ALA A 80 -7.40 -3.70 12.00
CA ALA A 80 -7.62 -4.50 13.22
C ALA A 80 -7.69 -3.68 14.52
N PHE A 81 -7.10 -2.49 14.55
CA PHE A 81 -7.10 -1.57 15.70
C PHE A 81 -8.36 -0.69 15.79
N TRP A 82 -9.26 -0.74 14.79
CA TRP A 82 -10.54 -0.02 14.88
C TRP A 82 -11.52 -0.75 15.80
N GLY A 83 -11.93 -0.06 16.86
CA GLY A 83 -12.94 -0.55 17.80
C GLY A 83 -14.36 -0.52 17.25
N HIS A 84 -15.30 -1.07 18.02
CA HIS A 84 -16.73 -1.15 17.66
C HIS A 84 -17.35 0.17 17.16
N PRO A 85 -17.04 1.37 17.72
CA PRO A 85 -17.58 2.63 17.20
C PRO A 85 -17.22 2.90 15.73
N ALA A 86 -15.96 2.68 15.35
CA ALA A 86 -15.50 2.86 13.96
C ALA A 86 -16.11 1.81 13.02
N LYS A 87 -16.25 0.55 13.47
CA LYS A 87 -16.95 -0.49 12.69
C LYS A 87 -18.39 -0.09 12.40
N ARG A 88 -19.12 0.36 13.44
CA ARG A 88 -20.50 0.84 13.31
C ARG A 88 -20.59 2.05 12.40
N PHE A 89 -19.67 3.00 12.53
CA PHE A 89 -19.60 4.17 11.66
C PHE A 89 -19.49 3.77 10.17
N MET A 90 -18.60 2.83 9.85
CA MET A 90 -18.45 2.32 8.47
C MET A 90 -19.72 1.64 7.97
N THR A 91 -20.39 0.84 8.81
CA THR A 91 -21.68 0.22 8.49
C THR A 91 -22.78 1.26 8.24
N ASP A 92 -22.84 2.31 9.05
CA ASP A 92 -23.82 3.39 8.91
C ASP A 92 -23.54 4.22 7.63
N SER A 93 -22.28 4.52 7.32
CA SER A 93 -21.87 5.15 6.06
C SER A 93 -22.26 4.31 4.84
N ALA A 94 -22.00 3.00 4.88
CA ALA A 94 -22.32 2.09 3.78
C ALA A 94 -23.83 1.98 3.54
N THR A 95 -24.62 1.96 4.62
CA THR A 95 -26.07 1.97 4.55
C THR A 95 -26.58 3.29 3.94
N GLN A 96 -26.01 4.44 4.32
CA GLN A 96 -26.39 5.74 3.74
C GLN A 96 -25.95 5.90 2.29
N ALA A 97 -24.85 5.25 1.89
CA ALA A 97 -24.36 5.22 0.51
C ALA A 97 -25.20 4.31 -0.41
N GLY A 98 -26.14 3.54 0.17
CA GLY A 98 -27.02 2.65 -0.57
C GLY A 98 -26.36 1.34 -0.99
N LEU A 99 -25.28 0.90 -0.32
CA LEU A 99 -24.70 -0.44 -0.55
C LEU A 99 -25.70 -1.52 -0.09
N VAL A 100 -26.40 -1.27 1.02
CA VAL A 100 -27.45 -2.14 1.54
C VAL A 100 -28.67 -1.35 1.99
N THR A 101 -29.82 -2.00 1.97
CA THR A 101 -31.10 -1.47 2.46
C THR A 101 -31.49 -2.13 3.78
N LYS A 102 -32.62 -1.73 4.38
CA LYS A 102 -33.17 -2.41 5.56
C LYS A 102 -33.41 -3.92 5.32
N GLY A 103 -33.82 -4.30 4.12
CA GLY A 103 -34.08 -5.71 3.74
C GLY A 103 -32.84 -6.51 3.38
N THR A 104 -31.72 -5.85 3.07
CA THR A 104 -30.48 -6.49 2.61
C THR A 104 -29.30 -6.30 3.56
N LYS A 105 -29.53 -5.92 4.83
CA LYS A 105 -28.46 -5.72 5.82
C LYS A 105 -27.53 -6.94 5.98
N GLY A 106 -28.07 -8.16 5.84
CA GLY A 106 -27.27 -9.40 5.89
C GLY A 106 -26.29 -9.58 4.73
N LYS A 107 -26.37 -8.73 3.69
CA LYS A 107 -25.42 -8.70 2.57
C LYS A 107 -24.27 -7.71 2.76
N LEU A 108 -24.12 -7.11 3.93
CA LEU A 108 -22.96 -6.29 4.27
C LEU A 108 -22.10 -7.02 5.30
N MET A 109 -20.85 -7.31 4.94
CA MET A 109 -19.85 -7.90 5.80
C MET A 109 -18.78 -6.87 6.14
N VAL A 110 -18.35 -6.84 7.40
CA VAL A 110 -17.22 -6.04 7.85
C VAL A 110 -16.14 -7.00 8.33
N VAL A 111 -15.01 -7.03 7.65
CA VAL A 111 -13.90 -7.97 7.90
C VAL A 111 -12.61 -7.21 8.20
N LEU A 112 -11.67 -7.84 8.91
CA LEU A 112 -10.37 -7.18 9.14
C LEU A 112 -9.53 -7.21 7.86
N GLU A 113 -8.83 -6.10 7.58
CA GLU A 113 -7.85 -6.00 6.49
C GLU A 113 -6.83 -7.14 6.56
N SER A 114 -6.33 -7.45 7.76
CA SER A 114 -5.39 -8.57 7.99
C SER A 114 -5.98 -9.95 7.75
N GLU A 115 -7.26 -10.18 8.05
CA GLU A 115 -7.92 -11.49 7.82
C GLU A 115 -8.15 -11.69 6.34
N ALA A 116 -8.62 -10.66 5.64
CA ALA A 116 -8.76 -10.67 4.20
C ALA A 116 -7.39 -10.96 3.55
N ALA A 117 -6.36 -10.21 3.91
CA ALA A 117 -5.02 -10.39 3.34
C ALA A 117 -4.47 -11.80 3.59
N LEU A 118 -4.60 -12.33 4.80
CA LEU A 118 -4.15 -13.68 5.13
C LEU A 118 -4.97 -14.74 4.39
N THR A 119 -6.28 -14.54 4.23
CA THR A 119 -7.16 -15.45 3.48
C THR A 119 -6.67 -15.59 2.04
N TRP A 120 -6.31 -14.48 1.40
CA TRP A 120 -5.73 -14.51 0.07
C TRP A 120 -4.39 -15.26 0.05
N CYS A 121 -3.48 -14.92 0.97
CA CYS A 121 -2.16 -15.54 1.03
C CYS A 121 -2.24 -17.06 1.24
N LEU A 122 -3.16 -17.55 2.07
CA LEU A 122 -3.36 -18.99 2.31
C LEU A 122 -3.96 -19.75 1.13
N LYS A 123 -4.43 -19.06 0.07
CA LYS A 123 -4.88 -19.68 -1.18
C LYS A 123 -3.78 -19.73 -2.25
N LEU A 124 -2.69 -18.98 -2.07
CA LEU A 124 -1.63 -18.91 -3.04
C LEU A 124 -0.78 -20.18 -3.01
N GLN A 125 -0.38 -20.63 -4.19
CA GLN A 125 0.70 -21.60 -4.35
C GLN A 125 2.05 -20.93 -4.05
N SER A 126 3.11 -21.74 -3.95
CA SER A 126 4.45 -21.25 -3.59
C SER A 126 5.03 -20.23 -4.56
N ASP A 127 4.67 -20.31 -5.85
CA ASP A 127 5.02 -19.34 -6.90
C ASP A 127 4.23 -18.03 -6.80
N GLY A 128 3.15 -17.99 -6.02
CA GLY A 128 2.39 -16.78 -5.71
C GLY A 128 3.09 -15.83 -4.74
N PHE A 129 4.29 -16.16 -4.26
CA PHE A 129 5.08 -15.36 -3.32
C PHE A 129 6.39 -14.88 -3.96
N ILE A 130 6.85 -13.70 -3.55
CA ILE A 130 8.16 -13.17 -3.89
C ILE A 130 9.23 -14.11 -3.31
N THR A 131 10.04 -14.71 -4.17
CA THR A 131 11.15 -15.59 -3.76
C THR A 131 12.42 -14.78 -3.53
N GLN A 132 13.33 -15.33 -2.71
CA GLN A 132 14.58 -14.68 -2.29
C GLN A 132 15.57 -14.40 -3.44
N ASN A 133 15.35 -14.95 -4.65
CA ASN A 133 16.37 -15.01 -5.71
C ASN A 133 16.01 -14.28 -7.02
N HIS A 134 14.96 -13.46 -7.06
CA HIS A 134 14.74 -12.61 -8.23
C HIS A 134 15.26 -11.20 -7.99
N SER A 135 16.53 -10.98 -8.32
CA SER A 135 16.79 -9.85 -9.23
C SER A 135 15.82 -10.06 -10.39
N ARG A 136 14.88 -9.12 -10.60
CA ARG A 136 14.06 -9.14 -11.81
C ARG A 136 14.98 -8.88 -13.01
N ASP A 137 15.71 -9.91 -13.42
CA ASP A 137 16.29 -9.95 -14.75
C ASP A 137 15.11 -10.00 -15.72
N SER A 138 14.80 -8.82 -16.26
CA SER A 138 14.20 -8.56 -17.56
C SER A 138 13.23 -9.65 -18.08
N GLN A 139 11.91 -9.49 -17.86
CA GLN A 139 10.84 -9.72 -18.87
C GLN A 139 9.39 -9.74 -18.35
N ASP A 140 9.06 -9.42 -17.11
CA ASP A 140 7.66 -9.17 -16.75
C ASP A 140 7.27 -7.71 -17.04
N GLN A 141 6.66 -7.49 -18.20
CA GLN A 141 6.05 -6.22 -18.57
C GLN A 141 5.03 -5.78 -17.49
N PRO A 142 5.06 -4.53 -17.02
CA PRO A 142 3.85 -3.94 -16.44
C PRO A 142 2.82 -3.85 -17.57
N ALA A 143 1.57 -4.21 -17.27
CA ALA A 143 0.47 -4.17 -18.24
C ALA A 143 0.50 -2.85 -19.05
N GLY A 144 0.87 -2.97 -20.32
CA GLY A 144 1.03 -1.86 -21.23
C GLY A 144 -0.31 -1.22 -21.56
N ALA A 145 -0.36 0.09 -21.42
CA ALA A 145 -1.09 0.91 -22.38
C ALA A 145 -0.33 0.80 -23.73
N ALA A 146 -1.04 0.32 -24.76
CA ALA A 146 -0.79 0.41 -26.21
C ALA A 146 0.67 0.51 -26.73
N GLU A 147 1.09 -0.51 -27.47
CA GLU A 147 2.25 -0.60 -28.38
C GLU A 147 2.06 0.23 -29.68
N PRO A 148 3.14 0.60 -30.46
CA PRO A 148 4.02 -0.34 -31.20
C PRO A 148 5.54 -0.04 -31.35
N ASP A 149 6.27 -1.16 -31.53
CA ASP A 149 7.50 -1.48 -32.31
C ASP A 149 8.82 -0.66 -32.18
N THR A 150 9.98 -1.31 -31.87
CA THR A 150 10.97 -1.90 -32.83
C THR A 150 12.31 -2.34 -32.15
N SER A 151 12.71 -3.61 -32.33
CA SER A 151 14.06 -4.24 -32.52
C SER A 151 15.40 -3.66 -31.98
N CYS A 152 16.24 -4.48 -31.30
CA CYS A 152 17.61 -4.93 -31.71
C CYS A 152 18.40 -5.72 -30.60
N ASN A 153 19.39 -6.53 -31.02
CA ASN A 153 20.03 -7.70 -30.38
C ASN A 153 21.32 -7.49 -29.52
N ASP A 154 21.58 -8.49 -28.65
CA ASP A 154 22.87 -9.13 -28.20
C ASP A 154 23.87 -8.41 -27.23
N PRO A 155 24.82 -9.13 -26.54
CA PRO A 155 24.73 -10.44 -25.86
C PRO A 155 25.41 -10.47 -24.45
N ALA A 156 25.37 -11.67 -23.85
CA ALA A 156 25.65 -12.06 -22.46
C ALA A 156 27.07 -11.83 -21.88
N ARG A 157 27.12 -11.67 -20.54
CA ARG A 157 28.32 -11.97 -19.75
C ARG A 157 27.96 -12.59 -18.39
N SER A 158 28.49 -13.78 -18.17
CA SER A 158 28.33 -14.65 -17.00
C SER A 158 29.15 -14.23 -15.79
N GLN A 159 28.57 -14.25 -14.59
CA GLN A 159 29.32 -14.48 -13.34
C GLN A 159 28.50 -15.37 -12.37
N GLU A 160 29.19 -16.36 -11.83
CA GLU A 160 28.67 -17.49 -11.05
C GLU A 160 28.15 -17.07 -9.66
N ALA A 161 26.98 -17.59 -9.30
CA ALA A 161 26.33 -17.42 -8.01
C ALA A 161 26.71 -18.56 -7.05
N VAL A 162 27.08 -18.22 -5.82
CA VAL A 162 27.12 -19.19 -4.71
C VAL A 162 25.68 -19.31 -4.17
N GLN A 163 25.01 -20.41 -4.51
CA GLN A 163 23.63 -20.73 -4.15
C GLN A 163 23.55 -21.43 -2.78
N PHE A 164 22.84 -20.83 -1.81
CA PHE A 164 22.23 -21.58 -0.71
C PHE A 164 20.76 -21.82 -1.08
N THR A 165 20.44 -23.03 -1.54
CA THR A 165 19.08 -23.40 -1.96
C THR A 165 18.32 -24.03 -0.81
N VAL A 166 17.29 -23.35 -0.32
CA VAL A 166 16.12 -24.04 0.25
C VAL A 166 15.21 -24.39 -0.92
N LYS A 167 14.82 -25.66 -1.04
CA LYS A 167 14.10 -26.17 -2.22
C LYS A 167 12.67 -25.61 -2.27
N PRO A 168 12.19 -25.07 -3.41
CA PRO A 168 10.82 -24.58 -3.59
C PRO A 168 9.72 -25.58 -3.22
N GLU A 169 9.99 -26.89 -3.33
CA GLU A 169 9.03 -27.96 -3.05
C GLU A 169 8.58 -28.04 -1.58
N GLU A 170 9.45 -27.71 -0.61
CA GLU A 170 9.07 -27.71 0.82
C GLU A 170 8.08 -26.59 1.17
N THR A 171 8.16 -25.46 0.46
CA THR A 171 7.23 -24.34 0.63
C THR A 171 5.82 -24.70 0.14
N LYS A 172 5.74 -25.47 -0.94
CA LYS A 172 4.49 -25.93 -1.58
C LYS A 172 3.67 -26.82 -0.65
N VAL A 173 4.31 -27.77 0.03
CA VAL A 173 3.64 -28.70 0.95
C VAL A 173 3.14 -28.00 2.22
N LEU A 174 3.87 -26.99 2.73
CA LEU A 174 3.55 -26.33 4.00
C LEU A 174 2.22 -25.54 3.98
N LEU A 175 1.89 -24.85 2.89
CA LEU A 175 0.71 -23.98 2.81
C LEU A 175 -0.57 -24.75 2.44
N GLU A 176 -0.46 -25.79 1.61
CA GLU A 176 -1.62 -26.57 1.13
C GLU A 176 -2.09 -27.64 2.14
N THR A 177 -1.23 -28.14 3.04
CA THR A 177 -1.58 -29.28 3.92
C THR A 177 -1.43 -29.06 5.43
N GLN A 178 -0.88 -27.93 5.89
CA GLN A 178 -0.63 -27.69 7.34
C GLN A 178 -0.92 -26.25 7.81
N ARG A 179 -1.92 -25.57 7.26
CA ARG A 179 -2.26 -24.20 7.70
C ARG A 179 -2.99 -24.17 9.05
N ASP A 180 -3.79 -25.20 9.34
CA ASP A 180 -4.62 -25.29 10.54
C ASP A 180 -3.74 -25.45 11.79
N GLY A 181 -4.12 -24.78 12.88
CA GLY A 181 -3.36 -24.69 14.12
C GLY A 181 -2.08 -23.85 14.06
N LYS A 182 -1.77 -23.22 12.91
CA LYS A 182 -0.59 -22.35 12.77
C LYS A 182 -0.93 -20.90 13.07
N ARG A 183 0.10 -20.15 13.46
CA ARG A 183 0.00 -18.74 13.82
C ARG A 183 0.85 -17.86 12.90
N TYR A 184 0.21 -16.79 12.44
CA TYR A 184 0.71 -15.88 11.41
C TYR A 184 0.74 -14.46 11.97
N LEU A 185 1.88 -13.81 11.85
CA LEU A 185 2.01 -12.38 12.08
C LEU A 185 1.84 -11.66 10.75
N VAL A 186 0.67 -11.06 10.54
CA VAL A 186 0.38 -10.23 9.37
C VAL A 186 0.90 -8.83 9.64
N VAL A 187 1.77 -8.36 8.74
CA VAL A 187 2.29 -7.00 8.71
C VAL A 187 1.67 -6.29 7.51
N ASP A 188 0.65 -5.48 7.76
CA ASP A 188 0.12 -4.60 6.73
C ASP A 188 1.01 -3.36 6.64
N CYS A 189 1.79 -3.33 5.57
CA CYS A 189 2.65 -2.25 5.15
C CYS A 189 1.92 -1.41 4.09
N GLY A 190 0.98 -0.58 4.51
CA GLY A 190 0.35 0.44 3.67
C GLY A 190 1.09 1.79 3.73
N ALA A 191 0.32 2.88 3.62
CA ALA A 191 0.83 4.23 3.96
C ALA A 191 1.25 4.33 5.44
N TYR A 192 0.62 3.53 6.29
CA TYR A 192 0.96 3.27 7.68
C TYR A 192 1.18 1.77 7.86
N SER A 193 1.83 1.38 8.95
CA SER A 193 2.04 -0.02 9.29
C SER A 193 1.18 -0.46 10.46
N HIS A 194 0.62 -1.66 10.38
CA HIS A 194 -0.04 -2.30 11.52
C HIS A 194 0.23 -3.81 11.56
N PHE A 195 0.17 -4.37 12.76
CA PHE A 195 0.59 -5.73 13.04
C PHE A 195 -0.55 -6.48 13.71
N THR A 196 -0.85 -7.68 13.20
CA THR A 196 -1.90 -8.53 13.74
C THR A 196 -1.42 -9.98 13.78
N VAL A 197 -1.62 -10.66 14.91
CA VAL A 197 -1.36 -12.10 15.04
C VAL A 197 -2.68 -12.84 14.91
N HIS A 198 -2.72 -13.81 14.00
CA HIS A 198 -3.85 -14.69 13.77
C HIS A 198 -3.48 -16.15 14.00
N GLU A 199 -4.40 -16.90 14.57
CA GLU A 199 -4.40 -18.36 14.57
C GLU A 199 -5.40 -18.85 13.53
N VAL A 200 -4.98 -19.73 12.64
CA VAL A 200 -5.88 -20.38 11.68
C VAL A 200 -6.44 -21.64 12.35
N LEU A 201 -7.75 -21.65 12.59
CA LEU A 201 -8.44 -22.77 13.21
C LEU A 201 -8.71 -23.89 12.20
N GLU A 202 -9.09 -25.05 12.71
CA GLU A 202 -9.56 -26.16 11.88
C GLU A 202 -10.71 -25.71 10.97
N GLY A 203 -10.61 -26.00 9.67
CA GLY A 203 -11.59 -25.54 8.68
C GLY A 203 -11.33 -24.13 8.13
N GLY A 204 -10.26 -23.46 8.56
CA GLY A 204 -9.73 -22.25 7.94
C GLY A 204 -10.27 -20.93 8.48
N ALA A 205 -11.15 -20.95 9.49
CA ALA A 205 -11.56 -19.74 10.20
C ALA A 205 -10.36 -19.12 10.92
N MET A 206 -10.34 -17.79 11.08
CA MET A 206 -9.23 -17.07 11.71
C MET A 206 -9.65 -16.51 13.05
N LYS A 207 -8.80 -16.72 14.06
CA LYS A 207 -8.92 -16.11 15.38
C LYS A 207 -7.82 -15.09 15.59
N LYS A 208 -8.21 -13.83 15.81
CA LYS A 208 -7.25 -12.77 16.16
C LYS A 208 -6.74 -12.95 17.59
N LEU A 209 -5.43 -13.16 17.74
CA LEU A 209 -4.77 -13.29 19.04
C LEU A 209 -4.23 -11.96 19.57
N HIS A 210 -3.76 -11.10 18.68
CA HIS A 210 -3.15 -9.83 19.03
C HIS A 210 -3.30 -8.83 17.88
N ASN A 211 -3.42 -7.55 18.22
CA ASN A 211 -3.21 -6.46 17.28
C ASN A 211 -2.51 -5.31 18.00
N ASP A 212 -1.68 -4.59 17.25
CA ASP A 212 -1.10 -3.33 17.68
C ASP A 212 -1.88 -2.13 17.13
N SER A 213 -1.52 -0.94 17.60
CA SER A 213 -1.95 0.34 17.04
C SER A 213 -1.36 0.58 15.64
N ARG A 214 -1.86 1.61 14.96
CA ARG A 214 -1.28 2.12 13.72
C ARG A 214 0.06 2.82 13.99
N TYR A 215 1.07 2.54 13.17
CA TYR A 215 2.37 3.21 13.23
C TYR A 215 2.71 3.98 11.96
N TYR A 216 3.39 5.11 12.13
CA TYR A 216 3.88 5.94 11.03
C TYR A 216 5.22 5.43 10.48
N LEU A 217 5.19 4.21 9.94
CA LEU A 217 6.33 3.43 9.45
C LEU A 217 6.12 2.87 8.04
N GLY A 218 5.00 3.23 7.40
CA GLY A 218 4.65 2.77 6.06
C GLY A 218 5.21 3.67 4.95
N GLY A 219 4.74 3.45 3.73
CA GLY A 219 5.28 4.11 2.53
C GLY A 219 5.21 5.64 2.53
N ARG A 220 4.32 6.25 3.32
CA ARG A 220 4.25 7.72 3.43
C ARG A 220 5.50 8.31 4.07
N ASN A 221 6.10 7.60 5.03
CA ASN A 221 7.32 8.09 5.65
C ASN A 221 8.45 8.26 4.63
N VAL A 222 8.54 7.35 3.66
CA VAL A 222 9.48 7.43 2.53
C VAL A 222 9.14 8.60 1.60
N ASP A 223 7.86 8.85 1.33
CA ASP A 223 7.42 10.00 0.52
C ASP A 223 7.79 11.34 1.17
N GLU A 224 7.71 11.44 2.49
CA GLU A 224 8.16 12.63 3.22
C GLU A 224 9.67 12.81 3.16
N LYS A 225 10.44 11.71 3.21
CA LYS A 225 11.89 11.77 3.04
C LYS A 225 12.29 12.24 1.65
N PHE A 226 11.56 11.83 0.62
CA PHE A 226 11.74 12.38 -0.71
C PHE A 226 11.43 13.88 -0.79
N LYS A 227 10.35 14.36 -0.17
CA LYS A 227 10.07 15.81 -0.08
C LYS A 227 11.17 16.58 0.66
N GLN A 228 11.71 16.01 1.73
CA GLN A 228 12.84 16.60 2.45
C GLN A 228 14.08 16.69 1.56
N PHE A 229 14.34 15.64 0.77
CA PHE A 229 15.44 15.59 -0.17
C PHE A 229 15.32 16.64 -1.29
N LEU A 230 14.12 16.89 -1.81
CA LEU A 230 13.89 17.97 -2.79
C LEU A 230 14.19 19.35 -2.20
N ARG A 231 13.88 19.57 -0.92
CA ARG A 231 14.24 20.81 -0.21
C ARG A 231 15.74 20.95 0.01
N GLU A 232 16.43 19.84 0.23
CA GLU A 232 17.89 19.79 0.34
C GLU A 232 18.54 20.15 -1.00
N ILE A 233 18.07 19.55 -2.10
CA ILE A 233 18.54 19.86 -3.46
C ILE A 233 18.27 21.32 -3.80
N PHE A 234 17.00 21.75 -3.81
CA PHE A 234 16.62 23.05 -4.39
C PHE A 234 16.72 24.22 -3.40
N SER A 235 17.09 23.98 -2.15
CA SER A 235 16.90 24.88 -1.01
C SER A 235 15.43 25.05 -0.58
N TYR A 236 15.24 25.39 0.69
CA TYR A 236 13.93 25.65 1.27
C TYR A 236 13.16 26.76 0.52
N GLU A 237 13.85 27.83 0.10
CA GLU A 237 13.20 28.97 -0.57
C GLU A 237 12.58 28.60 -1.91
N VAL A 238 13.36 27.99 -2.80
CA VAL A 238 12.91 27.61 -4.15
C VAL A 238 11.83 26.54 -4.06
N TRP A 239 12.05 25.52 -3.22
CA TRP A 239 11.09 24.42 -3.10
C TRP A 239 9.74 24.90 -2.54
N ARG A 240 9.75 25.74 -1.49
CA ARG A 240 8.51 26.30 -0.93
C ARG A 240 7.76 27.13 -1.96
N GLU A 241 8.45 28.01 -2.69
CA GLU A 241 7.83 28.81 -3.76
C GLU A 241 7.25 27.91 -4.86
N TYR A 242 7.94 26.82 -5.19
CA TYR A 242 7.46 25.84 -6.16
C TYR A 242 6.19 25.11 -5.69
N GLU A 243 6.17 24.64 -4.44
CA GLU A 243 4.99 24.00 -3.82
C GLU A 243 3.76 24.91 -3.85
N GLU A 244 3.94 26.20 -3.60
CA GLU A 244 2.87 27.19 -3.59
C GLU A 244 2.34 27.51 -5.00
N LYS A 245 3.22 27.61 -6.01
CA LYS A 245 2.85 28.03 -7.36
C LYS A 245 2.39 26.88 -8.26
N PHE A 246 2.92 25.68 -8.06
CA PHE A 246 2.77 24.54 -8.97
C PHE A 246 2.35 23.25 -8.24
N PRO A 247 1.24 23.27 -7.48
CA PRO A 247 0.84 22.12 -6.65
C PRO A 247 0.51 20.86 -7.47
N LYS A 248 0.06 20.99 -8.73
CA LYS A 248 -0.22 19.82 -9.58
C LYS A 248 1.04 19.11 -10.03
N GLU A 249 2.05 19.89 -10.38
CA GLU A 249 3.33 19.40 -10.84
C GLU A 249 4.08 18.72 -9.68
N VAL A 250 3.96 19.28 -8.47
CA VAL A 250 4.39 18.60 -7.25
C VAL A 250 3.63 17.30 -7.04
N GLN A 251 2.30 17.28 -7.16
CA GLN A 251 1.52 16.05 -7.04
C GLN A 251 1.95 14.98 -8.07
N LYS A 252 2.18 15.39 -9.33
CA LYS A 252 2.68 14.49 -10.37
C LYS A 252 4.06 13.94 -10.02
N MET A 253 4.99 14.78 -9.57
CA MET A 253 6.33 14.36 -9.15
C MET A 253 6.28 13.36 -7.99
N MET A 254 5.42 13.60 -6.99
CA MET A 254 5.21 12.68 -5.88
C MET A 254 4.60 11.34 -6.33
N TYR A 255 3.68 11.38 -7.29
CA TYR A 255 3.10 10.18 -7.89
C TYR A 255 4.16 9.36 -8.63
N ASP A 256 4.97 10.01 -9.46
CA ASP A 256 6.06 9.38 -10.21
C ASP A 256 7.08 8.74 -9.24
N PHE A 257 7.46 9.43 -8.17
CA PHE A 257 8.30 8.86 -7.11
C PHE A 257 7.67 7.63 -6.46
N THR A 258 6.38 7.68 -6.12
CA THR A 258 5.67 6.58 -5.47
C THR A 258 5.71 5.31 -6.32
N ARG A 259 5.66 5.45 -7.65
CA ARG A 259 5.78 4.32 -8.59
C ARG A 259 7.18 3.74 -8.67
N LEU A 260 8.22 4.51 -8.37
CA LEU A 260 9.61 4.10 -8.54
C LEU A 260 10.28 3.64 -7.24
N LYS A 261 9.84 4.15 -6.07
CA LYS A 261 10.51 3.91 -4.78
C LYS A 261 10.62 2.42 -4.40
N HIS A 262 9.78 1.55 -4.96
CA HIS A 262 9.78 0.12 -4.65
C HIS A 262 10.94 -0.67 -5.27
N LEU A 263 11.58 -0.14 -6.33
CA LEU A 263 12.53 -0.88 -7.17
C LEU A 263 13.84 -1.26 -6.45
N GLY A 264 14.27 -0.46 -5.47
CA GLY A 264 15.51 -0.76 -4.73
C GLY A 264 16.80 -0.58 -5.55
N GLU A 265 16.75 0.25 -6.60
CA GLU A 265 17.84 0.61 -7.49
C GLU A 265 17.94 2.15 -7.64
N ASP A 266 18.84 2.63 -8.49
CA ASP A 266 18.90 4.03 -8.88
C ASP A 266 17.60 4.44 -9.59
N ILE A 267 16.99 5.54 -9.19
CA ILE A 267 15.75 6.02 -9.81
C ILE A 267 15.94 7.39 -10.43
N GLN A 268 15.14 7.66 -11.46
CA GLN A 268 15.15 8.93 -12.19
C GLN A 268 13.75 9.53 -12.20
N ILE A 269 13.64 10.78 -11.78
CA ILE A 269 12.38 11.50 -11.68
C ILE A 269 12.46 12.72 -12.59
N SER A 270 11.49 12.86 -13.50
CA SER A 270 11.42 14.02 -14.37
C SER A 270 11.30 15.31 -13.54
N CYS A 271 12.17 16.27 -13.82
CA CYS A 271 12.16 17.59 -13.21
C CYS A 271 11.34 18.53 -14.10
N PRO A 272 10.20 19.06 -13.63
CA PRO A 272 9.37 19.96 -14.43
C PRO A 272 10.13 21.21 -14.87
N GLY A 273 9.96 21.64 -16.13
CA GLY A 273 10.67 22.80 -16.68
C GLY A 273 10.42 24.09 -15.90
N ASN A 274 9.23 24.27 -15.31
CA ASN A 274 8.93 25.42 -14.44
C ASN A 274 9.72 25.39 -13.11
N LEU A 275 10.08 24.23 -12.57
CA LEU A 275 10.99 24.11 -11.44
C LEU A 275 12.41 24.49 -11.85
N VAL A 276 12.87 24.01 -13.02
CA VAL A 276 14.17 24.36 -13.58
C VAL A 276 14.28 25.88 -13.77
N MET A 277 13.28 26.50 -14.41
CA MET A 277 13.23 27.96 -14.60
C MET A 277 13.24 28.73 -13.28
N LEU A 278 12.56 28.22 -12.23
CA LEU A 278 12.54 28.85 -10.92
C LEU A 278 13.91 28.76 -10.23
N ALA A 279 14.51 27.57 -10.24
CA ALA A 279 15.82 27.30 -9.65
C ALA A 279 16.93 28.11 -10.35
N GLN A 280 16.87 28.22 -11.69
CA GLN A 280 17.83 28.96 -12.51
C GLN A 280 17.89 30.47 -12.22
N LYS A 281 16.87 31.04 -11.57
CA LYS A 281 16.91 32.43 -11.10
C LYS A 281 17.92 32.64 -9.96
N LYS A 282 18.32 31.57 -9.26
CA LYS A 282 19.23 31.61 -8.11
C LYS A 282 20.64 31.18 -8.50
N LYS A 283 20.79 30.05 -9.22
CA LYS A 283 22.06 29.52 -9.73
C LYS A 283 21.82 28.48 -10.83
N GLU A 284 22.86 28.05 -11.52
CA GLU A 284 22.76 27.00 -12.55
C GLU A 284 22.16 25.70 -11.99
N ILE A 285 21.25 25.07 -12.73
CA ILE A 285 20.49 23.90 -12.26
C ILE A 285 21.40 22.77 -11.75
N LYS A 286 22.48 22.46 -12.48
CA LYS A 286 23.43 21.39 -12.14
C LYS A 286 24.07 21.61 -10.76
N THR A 287 24.36 22.86 -10.43
CA THR A 287 25.04 23.23 -9.17
C THR A 287 24.16 23.08 -7.91
N PHE A 288 22.85 22.82 -8.06
CA PHE A 288 22.00 22.44 -6.91
C PHE A 288 22.29 21.01 -6.41
N PHE A 289 22.92 20.17 -7.23
CA PHE A 289 23.12 18.76 -6.94
C PHE A 289 24.51 18.48 -6.36
N ASP A 290 25.51 19.33 -6.66
CA ASP A 290 26.92 19.13 -6.28
C ASP A 290 27.15 18.90 -4.78
N SER A 291 26.33 19.49 -3.91
CA SER A 291 26.46 19.39 -2.46
C SER A 291 25.51 18.39 -1.80
N VAL A 292 24.70 17.68 -2.59
CA VAL A 292 23.69 16.75 -2.07
C VAL A 292 24.09 15.33 -2.45
N GLU A 293 24.59 14.59 -1.47
CA GLU A 293 25.03 13.21 -1.64
C GLU A 293 23.93 12.37 -2.30
N GLY A 294 24.30 11.53 -3.27
CA GLY A 294 23.38 10.60 -3.92
C GLY A 294 22.29 11.25 -4.79
N ALA A 295 22.34 12.57 -5.01
CA ALA A 295 21.58 13.29 -6.02
C ALA A 295 22.49 13.63 -7.21
N SER A 296 21.95 13.54 -8.43
CA SER A 296 22.61 14.08 -9.62
C SER A 296 21.60 14.61 -10.62
N TRP A 297 22.04 15.57 -11.44
CA TRP A 297 21.26 16.12 -12.53
C TRP A 297 21.55 15.37 -13.82
N ASP A 298 20.50 14.84 -14.45
CA ASP A 298 20.58 14.12 -15.72
C ASP A 298 19.57 14.73 -16.70
N ASP A 299 20.05 15.76 -17.42
CA ASP A 299 19.36 16.54 -18.46
C ASP A 299 17.81 16.54 -18.41
N GLY A 300 17.26 17.26 -17.43
CA GLY A 300 15.82 17.34 -17.22
C GLY A 300 15.29 16.40 -16.14
N SER A 301 16.16 15.62 -15.50
CA SER A 301 15.77 14.66 -14.47
C SER A 301 16.64 14.75 -13.21
N ILE A 302 16.00 14.43 -12.08
CA ILE A 302 16.62 14.22 -10.78
C ILE A 302 16.93 12.72 -10.68
N ARG A 303 18.21 12.37 -10.66
CA ARG A 303 18.66 11.00 -10.39
C ARG A 303 18.94 10.84 -8.91
N ILE A 304 18.42 9.77 -8.33
CA ILE A 304 18.58 9.40 -6.91
C ILE A 304 19.27 8.05 -6.89
N SER A 305 20.46 8.00 -6.30
CA SER A 305 21.19 6.74 -6.11
C SER A 305 20.41 5.76 -5.23
N ARG A 306 20.63 4.47 -5.46
CA ARG A 306 20.10 3.37 -4.64
C ARG A 306 20.38 3.56 -3.15
N GLU A 307 21.60 3.98 -2.81
CA GLU A 307 22.03 4.18 -1.43
C GLU A 307 21.24 5.32 -0.76
N LYS A 308 21.06 6.44 -1.47
CA LYS A 308 20.23 7.54 -0.97
C LYS A 308 18.75 7.17 -0.90
N LEU A 309 18.21 6.43 -1.88
CA LEU A 309 16.86 5.92 -1.82
C LEU A 309 16.68 5.01 -0.61
N LYS A 310 17.63 4.10 -0.34
CA LYS A 310 17.60 3.22 0.83
C LYS A 310 17.61 4.01 2.14
N SER A 311 18.35 5.12 2.24
CA SER A 311 18.35 5.95 3.46
C SER A 311 16.99 6.60 3.75
N PHE A 312 16.11 6.76 2.76
CA PHE A 312 14.73 7.21 3.00
C PHE A 312 13.91 6.20 3.81
N TYR A 313 14.34 4.95 3.84
CA TYR A 313 13.65 3.85 4.51
C TYR A 313 14.10 3.65 5.96
N ASP A 314 15.21 4.24 6.41
CA ASP A 314 15.86 3.92 7.69
C ASP A 314 14.89 3.87 8.87
N LYS A 315 14.07 4.94 9.04
CA LYS A 315 13.06 5.00 10.10
C LYS A 315 12.04 3.87 9.98
N SER A 316 11.57 3.59 8.77
CA SER A 316 10.58 2.56 8.50
C SER A 316 11.15 1.15 8.76
N LEU A 317 12.36 0.86 8.28
CA LEU A 317 13.03 -0.43 8.48
C LEU A 317 13.32 -0.68 9.97
N GLN A 318 13.91 0.29 10.66
CA GLN A 318 14.21 0.17 12.09
C GLN A 318 12.94 0.00 12.90
N GLY A 319 11.91 0.81 12.63
CA GLY A 319 10.64 0.75 13.35
C GLY A 319 9.89 -0.57 13.14
N ILE A 320 9.77 -1.04 11.90
CA ILE A 320 9.08 -2.31 11.59
C ILE A 320 9.86 -3.48 12.21
N THR A 321 11.18 -3.49 12.06
CA THR A 321 12.04 -4.51 12.67
C THR A 321 11.88 -4.54 14.19
N GLY A 322 11.92 -3.37 14.84
CA GLY A 322 11.76 -3.26 16.28
C GLY A 322 10.41 -3.80 16.75
N LYS A 323 9.33 -3.48 16.03
CA LYS A 323 7.98 -3.97 16.34
C LYS A 323 7.82 -5.47 16.13
N LEU A 324 8.38 -6.01 15.05
CA LEU A 324 8.42 -7.46 14.85
C LEU A 324 9.10 -8.16 16.02
N ARG A 325 10.30 -7.71 16.44
CA ARG A 325 11.00 -8.30 17.60
C ARG A 325 10.16 -8.21 18.88
N GLU A 326 9.51 -7.08 19.13
CA GLU A 326 8.64 -6.91 20.30
C GLU A 326 7.49 -7.94 20.31
N ILE A 327 6.80 -8.12 19.18
CA ILE A 327 5.65 -9.05 19.08
C ILE A 327 6.12 -10.51 19.14
N LEU A 328 7.21 -10.85 18.45
CA LEU A 328 7.76 -12.20 18.42
C LEU A 328 8.27 -12.65 19.80
N ASN A 329 8.72 -11.72 20.64
CA ASN A 329 9.13 -11.99 22.02
C ASN A 329 7.95 -12.24 22.99
N LYS A 330 6.69 -11.98 22.60
CA LYS A 330 5.50 -12.24 23.44
C LYS A 330 5.07 -13.72 23.47
N ASP A 331 5.89 -14.61 22.89
CA ASP A 331 5.70 -16.07 22.81
C ASP A 331 4.31 -16.51 22.31
N PHE A 332 3.89 -15.91 21.20
CA PHE A 332 2.68 -16.37 20.52
C PHE A 332 2.90 -17.66 19.73
N ASN A 333 4.07 -18.31 19.76
CA ASN A 333 4.40 -19.47 18.90
C ASN A 333 4.13 -19.19 17.39
N ILE A 334 4.63 -18.05 16.91
CA ILE A 334 4.46 -17.59 15.52
C ILE A 334 5.42 -18.35 14.60
N GLY A 335 4.90 -18.96 13.54
CA GLY A 335 5.72 -19.63 12.51
C GLY A 335 5.97 -18.78 11.26
N TYR A 336 5.08 -17.83 10.98
CA TYR A 336 5.03 -17.12 9.70
C TYR A 336 4.92 -15.61 9.90
N ILE A 337 5.66 -14.85 9.09
CA ILE A 337 5.52 -13.40 8.96
C ILE A 337 5.00 -13.12 7.56
N VAL A 338 3.83 -12.50 7.44
CA VAL A 338 3.17 -12.24 6.16
C VAL A 338 3.16 -10.74 5.89
N LEU A 339 3.90 -10.29 4.89
CA LEU A 339 3.98 -8.89 4.48
C LEU A 339 2.92 -8.60 3.42
N VAL A 340 2.06 -7.61 3.65
CA VAL A 340 0.98 -7.21 2.72
C VAL A 340 0.89 -5.69 2.64
N GLY A 341 0.08 -5.16 1.71
CA GLY A 341 -0.06 -3.71 1.50
C GLY A 341 0.95 -3.15 0.49
N GLY A 342 0.67 -1.97 -0.05
CA GLY A 342 1.46 -1.41 -1.16
C GLY A 342 2.93 -1.11 -0.83
N PHE A 343 3.27 -0.87 0.42
CA PHE A 343 4.66 -0.68 0.83
C PHE A 343 5.44 -2.01 0.90
N ALA A 344 4.76 -3.15 1.01
CA ALA A 344 5.38 -4.47 0.92
C ALA A 344 5.86 -4.83 -0.49
N GLU A 345 5.51 -4.05 -1.52
CA GLU A 345 6.11 -4.15 -2.87
C GLU A 345 7.57 -3.71 -2.90
N SER A 346 8.02 -2.98 -1.88
CA SER A 346 9.39 -2.50 -1.81
C SER A 346 10.36 -3.64 -1.60
N GLN A 347 11.28 -3.81 -2.56
CA GLN A 347 12.38 -4.77 -2.46
C GLN A 347 13.28 -4.46 -1.25
N ILE A 348 13.51 -3.17 -0.95
CA ILE A 348 14.28 -2.73 0.21
C ILE A 348 13.65 -3.23 1.52
N LEU A 349 12.32 -3.10 1.66
CA LEU A 349 11.61 -3.59 2.84
C LEU A 349 11.64 -5.11 2.92
N HIS A 350 11.27 -5.79 1.83
CA HIS A 350 11.22 -7.24 1.76
C HIS A 350 12.57 -7.88 2.10
N GLN A 351 13.66 -7.38 1.50
CA GLN A 351 15.01 -7.87 1.76
C GLN A 351 15.41 -7.66 3.23
N ASN A 352 15.19 -6.47 3.78
CA ASN A 352 15.53 -6.20 5.18
C ASN A 352 14.80 -7.12 6.17
N ILE A 353 13.50 -7.38 5.95
CA ILE A 353 12.74 -8.29 6.84
C ILE A 353 13.21 -9.73 6.65
N THR A 354 13.44 -10.15 5.40
CA THR A 354 13.91 -11.50 5.10
C THR A 354 15.29 -11.77 5.71
N ASP A 355 16.24 -10.85 5.57
CA ASP A 355 17.59 -10.98 6.13
C ASP A 355 17.57 -11.12 7.65
N GLN A 356 16.68 -10.36 8.31
CA GLN A 356 16.64 -10.32 9.78
C GLN A 356 15.83 -11.45 10.42
N PHE A 357 14.78 -11.93 9.76
CA PHE A 357 13.83 -12.88 10.36
C PHE A 357 13.74 -14.21 9.61
N GLY A 358 14.16 -14.27 8.35
CA GLY A 358 14.17 -15.49 7.52
C GLY A 358 14.92 -16.69 8.12
N PRO A 359 16.01 -16.51 8.90
CA PRO A 359 16.67 -17.64 9.57
C PRO A 359 15.82 -18.36 10.62
N GLN A 360 14.80 -17.70 11.20
CA GLN A 360 13.99 -18.23 12.29
C GLN A 360 12.50 -18.38 11.93
N TYR A 361 12.00 -17.58 10.99
CA TYR A 361 10.60 -17.50 10.64
C TYR A 361 10.40 -17.61 9.13
N LYS A 362 9.28 -18.18 8.70
CA LYS A 362 8.91 -18.20 7.29
C LYS A 362 8.31 -16.85 6.90
N VAL A 363 9.12 -16.00 6.24
CA VAL A 363 8.69 -14.71 5.70
C VAL A 363 8.00 -14.92 4.36
N LEU A 364 6.79 -14.42 4.21
CA LEU A 364 5.95 -14.54 3.02
C LEU A 364 5.51 -13.15 2.56
N CYS A 365 5.70 -12.85 1.28
CA CYS A 365 5.12 -11.68 0.64
C CYS A 365 4.50 -12.12 -0.69
N PRO A 366 3.18 -11.99 -0.90
CA PRO A 366 2.57 -12.38 -2.16
C PRO A 366 3.09 -11.48 -3.31
N LEU A 367 3.10 -11.97 -4.55
CA LEU A 367 3.61 -11.22 -5.72
C LEU A 367 2.92 -9.86 -5.94
N ARG A 368 1.66 -9.74 -5.51
CA ARG A 368 0.85 -8.51 -5.60
C ARG A 368 0.31 -8.15 -4.21
N PRO A 369 1.16 -7.67 -3.30
CA PRO A 369 0.78 -7.45 -1.90
C PRO A 369 -0.18 -6.29 -1.71
N GLN A 370 -0.21 -5.31 -2.62
CA GLN A 370 -1.21 -4.25 -2.63
C GLN A 370 -2.65 -4.78 -2.82
N GLU A 371 -2.81 -5.92 -3.50
CA GLU A 371 -4.12 -6.49 -3.84
C GLU A 371 -4.60 -7.55 -2.85
N ALA A 372 -3.74 -8.01 -1.95
CA ALA A 372 -4.04 -9.15 -1.07
C ALA A 372 -5.31 -8.92 -0.24
N ILE A 373 -5.49 -7.71 0.29
CA ILE A 373 -6.68 -7.33 1.08
C ILE A 373 -7.94 -7.37 0.21
N LEU A 374 -7.90 -6.78 -0.99
CA LEU A 374 -9.05 -6.72 -1.88
C LEU A 374 -9.47 -8.11 -2.36
N LYS A 375 -8.52 -8.92 -2.83
CA LYS A 375 -8.80 -10.28 -3.29
C LYS A 375 -9.28 -11.16 -2.14
N GLY A 376 -8.67 -11.01 -0.97
CA GLY A 376 -9.10 -11.66 0.26
C GLY A 376 -10.53 -11.33 0.67
N ALA A 377 -10.92 -10.06 0.55
CA ALA A 377 -12.28 -9.62 0.85
C ALA A 377 -13.31 -10.28 -0.06
N VAL A 378 -13.00 -10.41 -1.37
CA VAL A 378 -13.84 -11.14 -2.32
C VAL A 378 -13.98 -12.61 -1.91
N GLU A 379 -12.88 -13.26 -1.51
CA GLU A 379 -12.89 -14.65 -1.05
C GLU A 379 -13.75 -14.87 0.21
N LEU A 380 -13.64 -13.96 1.18
CA LEU A 380 -14.47 -13.98 2.39
C LEU A 380 -15.95 -13.73 2.07
N GLY A 381 -16.26 -12.82 1.14
CA GLY A 381 -17.62 -12.57 0.68
C GLY A 381 -18.27 -13.79 0.00
N ARG A 382 -17.46 -14.61 -0.69
CA ARG A 382 -17.91 -15.87 -1.30
C ARG A 382 -18.07 -17.00 -0.27
N ASN A 383 -17.32 -16.94 0.84
CA ASN A 383 -17.32 -17.97 1.88
C ASN A 383 -17.49 -17.36 3.28
N PRO A 384 -18.70 -16.85 3.64
CA PRO A 384 -18.90 -16.14 4.90
C PRO A 384 -18.58 -16.95 6.17
N LYS A 385 -18.56 -18.28 6.08
CA LYS A 385 -18.22 -19.19 7.18
C LYS A 385 -16.76 -19.05 7.67
N LEU A 386 -15.88 -18.43 6.89
CA LEU A 386 -14.48 -18.21 7.25
C LEU A 386 -14.26 -16.98 8.15
N VAL A 387 -15.27 -16.12 8.28
CA VAL A 387 -15.24 -14.95 9.15
C VAL A 387 -15.77 -15.38 10.51
N GLU A 388 -14.96 -15.21 11.56
CA GLU A 388 -15.43 -15.39 12.94
C GLU A 388 -16.48 -14.30 13.25
N SER A 389 -17.65 -14.72 13.75
CA SER A 389 -18.81 -13.85 14.00
C SER A 389 -18.62 -12.93 15.21
#